data_AF-A0A6G5AGR2-F1
#
_entry.id   AF-A0A6G5AGR2-F1
#
_cell.length_a   1.000
_cell.length_b   1.000
_cell.length_c   1.000
_cell.angle_alpha   90.00
_cell.angle_beta   90.00
_cell.angle_gamma   90.00
#
_symmetry.space_group_name_H-M   'P 1'
#
loop_
_entity.id
_entity.type
_entity.pdbx_description
1 polymer ?
#
loop_
_entity_poly.entity_id
_entity_poly.type
_entity_poly.pdbx_seq_one_letter_code
_entity_poly.pdbx_strand_id
1 'polypeptide(L)'
;MKVGSLENKLTSDGRTIASVLREQSEEINQRKEMVASIQRYVDDIGTVDEIKKFPFYILATNILCEANGVYYPLEIGLIEYSIEQGFIRAYHKFINPGRIPLGFASAAKDHSEDTHGIPITGFDLGTTNYWAVVQDLMAYLRLTQDDPVLPPFFCMPHHMPQAEGVLRWLEEHARSRWTRDAELLRDLWLPQHFWLRSDCFSQVFRDRKMAAKGVAALKERTSN
;
A
#
# COMPACT_ATOMS: atom_id res chain seq x y z
N MET A 1 -18.38 -35.76 30.56
CA MET A 1 -17.07 -35.34 30.02
C MET A 1 -16.97 -33.83 30.14
N LYS A 2 -16.00 -33.28 30.88
CA LYS A 2 -15.76 -31.83 30.89
C LYS A 2 -15.05 -31.49 29.57
N VAL A 3 -15.74 -30.78 28.68
CA VAL A 3 -15.12 -30.19 27.48
C VAL A 3 -14.11 -29.16 27.99
N GLY A 4 -12.81 -29.43 27.84
CA GLY A 4 -11.77 -28.50 28.29
C GLY A 4 -11.84 -27.21 27.47
N SER A 5 -11.99 -26.06 28.15
CA SER A 5 -12.03 -24.73 27.52
C SER A 5 -10.79 -24.50 26.66
N LEU A 6 -10.99 -23.96 25.45
CA LEU A 6 -9.91 -23.58 24.53
C LEU A 6 -9.02 -22.47 25.10
N GLU A 7 -9.51 -21.74 26.10
CA GLU A 7 -8.73 -20.74 26.84
C GLU A 7 -7.64 -21.37 27.73
N ASN A 8 -7.85 -22.62 28.16
CA ASN A 8 -6.91 -23.33 29.03
C ASN A 8 -5.93 -24.22 28.26
N LYS A 9 -6.10 -24.33 26.94
CA LYS A 9 -5.17 -25.09 26.09
C LYS A 9 -4.14 -24.14 25.53
N LEU A 10 -2.86 -24.49 25.72
CA LEU A 10 -1.74 -23.71 25.23
C LEU A 10 -1.09 -24.37 24.01
N THR A 11 -0.56 -23.54 23.13
CA THR A 11 0.35 -23.94 22.05
C THR A 11 1.76 -24.17 22.60
N SER A 12 2.66 -24.75 21.80
CA SER A 12 4.04 -25.07 22.23
C SER A 12 4.90 -23.84 22.56
N ASP A 13 4.48 -22.65 22.12
CA ASP A 13 5.07 -21.34 22.43
C ASP A 13 4.34 -20.62 23.60
N GLY A 14 3.41 -21.30 24.28
CA GLY A 14 2.76 -20.80 25.50
C GLY A 14 1.58 -19.86 25.30
N ARG A 15 1.14 -19.62 24.05
CA ARG A 15 -0.08 -18.84 23.76
C ARG A 15 -1.33 -19.70 23.92
N THR A 16 -2.48 -19.09 24.24
CA THR A 16 -3.74 -19.85 24.30
C THR A 16 -4.23 -20.18 22.89
N ILE A 17 -4.78 -21.38 22.70
CA ILE A 17 -5.37 -21.79 21.40
C ILE A 17 -6.49 -20.83 21.00
N ALA A 18 -7.29 -20.33 21.96
CA ALA A 18 -8.31 -19.33 21.71
C ALA A 18 -7.75 -18.01 21.11
N SER A 19 -6.60 -17.53 21.62
CA SER A 19 -5.96 -16.33 21.09
C SER A 19 -5.51 -16.51 19.65
N VAL A 20 -4.86 -17.64 19.34
CA VAL A 20 -4.35 -17.95 18.00
C VAL A 20 -5.49 -18.09 16.99
N LEU A 21 -6.58 -18.78 17.36
CA LEU A 21 -7.75 -18.91 16.48
C LEU A 21 -8.43 -17.56 16.21
N ARG A 22 -8.42 -16.66 17.20
CA ARG A 22 -8.96 -15.31 17.05
C ARG A 22 -8.12 -14.49 16.08
N GLU A 23 -6.80 -14.48 16.25
CA GLU A 23 -5.85 -13.82 15.35
C GLU A 23 -6.01 -14.34 13.90
N GLN A 24 -6.06 -15.67 13.72
CA GLN A 24 -6.31 -16.27 12.41
C GLN A 24 -7.66 -15.86 11.80
N SER A 25 -8.70 -15.75 12.62
CA SER A 25 -10.03 -15.32 12.16
C SER A 25 -10.03 -13.84 11.77
N GLU A 26 -9.32 -13.00 12.51
CA GLU A 26 -9.12 -11.57 12.22
C GLU A 26 -8.36 -11.40 10.89
N GLU A 27 -7.27 -12.14 10.66
CA GLU A 27 -6.53 -12.14 9.39
C GLU A 27 -7.40 -12.56 8.20
N ILE A 28 -8.18 -13.64 8.36
CA ILE A 28 -9.11 -14.11 7.32
C ILE A 28 -10.16 -13.03 7.02
N ASN A 29 -10.69 -12.37 8.05
CA ASN A 29 -11.70 -11.34 7.89
C ASN A 29 -11.11 -10.10 7.19
N GLN A 30 -9.94 -9.62 7.61
CA GLN A 30 -9.23 -8.52 6.96
C GLN A 30 -8.94 -8.82 5.49
N ARG A 31 -8.49 -10.04 5.17
CA ARG A 31 -8.28 -10.45 3.78
C ARG A 31 -9.57 -10.45 2.96
N LYS A 32 -10.67 -10.93 3.53
CA LYS A 32 -11.98 -10.93 2.85
C LYS A 32 -12.47 -9.50 2.60
N GLU A 33 -12.36 -8.62 3.58
CA GLU A 33 -12.73 -7.20 3.46
C GLU A 33 -11.93 -6.49 2.39
N MET A 34 -10.62 -6.77 2.32
CA MET A 34 -9.73 -6.23 1.30
C MET A 34 -10.07 -6.70 -0.11
N VAL A 35 -10.34 -8.00 -0.29
CA VAL A 35 -10.77 -8.51 -1.60
C VAL A 35 -12.11 -7.89 -2.01
N ALA A 36 -13.07 -7.78 -1.07
CA ALA A 36 -14.36 -7.18 -1.33
C ALA A 36 -14.26 -5.68 -1.65
N SER A 37 -13.30 -4.95 -1.08
CA SER A 37 -13.08 -3.54 -1.42
C SER A 37 -12.52 -3.39 -2.82
N ILE A 38 -11.54 -4.22 -3.22
CA ILE A 38 -10.96 -4.23 -4.57
C ILE A 38 -12.03 -4.59 -5.60
N GLN A 39 -12.87 -5.59 -5.31
CA GLN A 39 -13.96 -5.98 -6.20
C GLN A 39 -14.91 -4.80 -6.45
N ARG A 40 -15.37 -4.12 -5.39
CA ARG A 40 -16.20 -2.92 -5.50
C ARG A 40 -15.55 -1.86 -6.37
N TYR A 41 -14.27 -1.57 -6.17
CA TYR A 41 -13.54 -0.58 -6.95
C TYR A 41 -13.44 -0.94 -8.44
N VAL A 42 -13.17 -2.20 -8.76
CA VAL A 42 -13.15 -2.68 -10.14
C VAL A 42 -14.54 -2.62 -10.78
N ASP A 43 -15.59 -2.88 -9.99
CA ASP A 43 -16.97 -2.79 -10.46
C ASP A 43 -17.39 -1.32 -10.67
N ASP A 44 -16.91 -0.39 -9.83
CA ASP A 44 -17.14 1.06 -9.96
C ASP A 44 -16.48 1.64 -11.22
N ILE A 45 -15.35 1.09 -11.67
CA ILE A 45 -14.70 1.48 -12.94
C ILE A 45 -15.58 1.12 -14.16
N GLY A 46 -16.34 0.02 -14.07
CA GLY A 46 -17.30 -0.38 -15.10
C GLY A 46 -16.84 -1.56 -15.97
N THR A 47 -16.90 -1.37 -17.29
CA THR A 47 -16.70 -2.43 -18.29
C THR A 47 -15.24 -2.88 -18.39
N VAL A 48 -15.01 -4.05 -18.98
CA VAL A 48 -13.65 -4.58 -19.19
C VAL A 48 -12.79 -3.64 -20.03
N ASP A 49 -13.36 -2.95 -21.02
CA ASP A 49 -12.60 -2.04 -21.87
C ASP A 49 -12.29 -0.71 -21.17
N GLU A 50 -13.14 -0.26 -20.24
CA GLU A 50 -12.83 0.87 -19.33
C GLU A 50 -11.72 0.48 -18.35
N ILE A 51 -11.81 -0.70 -17.73
CA ILE A 51 -10.77 -1.22 -16.82
C ILE A 51 -9.42 -1.32 -17.50
N LYS A 52 -9.38 -1.69 -18.79
CA LYS A 52 -8.10 -1.80 -19.51
C LYS A 52 -7.39 -0.46 -19.66
N LYS A 53 -8.16 0.61 -19.85
CA LYS A 53 -7.68 1.98 -20.07
C LYS A 53 -7.47 2.73 -18.76
N PHE A 54 -8.08 2.26 -17.67
CA PHE A 54 -8.02 2.88 -16.37
C PHE A 54 -6.57 2.94 -15.83
N PRO A 55 -6.12 4.09 -15.29
CA PRO A 55 -4.79 4.23 -14.72
C PRO A 55 -4.73 3.68 -13.29
N PHE A 56 -3.82 2.73 -13.07
CA PHE A 56 -3.49 2.17 -11.77
C PHE A 56 -2.16 2.72 -11.27
N TYR A 57 -2.08 2.98 -9.97
CA TYR A 57 -0.90 3.57 -9.35
C TYR A 57 -0.26 2.56 -8.41
N ILE A 58 0.95 2.10 -8.73
CA ILE A 58 1.66 1.08 -7.94
C ILE A 58 2.79 1.75 -7.17
N LEU A 59 2.75 1.64 -5.84
CA LEU A 59 3.66 2.26 -4.90
C LEU A 59 4.69 1.25 -4.39
N ALA A 60 5.95 1.66 -4.38
CA ALA A 60 7.05 1.00 -3.71
C ALA A 60 7.80 1.99 -2.83
N THR A 61 8.28 1.54 -1.68
CA THR A 61 9.06 2.35 -0.75
C THR A 61 10.24 1.55 -0.25
N ASN A 62 11.34 2.24 0.08
CA ASN A 62 12.42 1.70 0.90
C ASN A 62 12.56 2.56 2.14
N ILE A 63 12.95 1.95 3.26
CA ILE A 63 13.06 2.60 4.57
C ILE A 63 14.45 2.42 5.14
N LEU A 64 14.87 3.34 6.00
CA LEU A 64 16.09 3.22 6.79
C LEU A 64 15.91 2.14 7.86
N CYS A 65 14.82 2.22 8.60
CA CYS A 65 14.42 1.24 9.60
C CYS A 65 12.97 1.50 10.03
N GLU A 66 12.35 0.51 10.64
CA GLU A 66 11.19 0.69 11.51
C GLU A 66 11.68 0.88 12.95
N ALA A 67 11.30 1.99 13.59
CA ALA A 67 11.61 2.25 14.99
C ALA A 67 10.36 2.68 15.76
N ASN A 68 9.96 1.88 16.75
CA ASN A 68 8.77 2.11 17.58
C ASN A 68 7.48 2.32 16.76
N GLY A 69 7.29 1.54 15.69
CA GLY A 69 6.13 1.66 14.79
C GLY A 69 6.20 2.82 13.81
N VAL A 70 7.32 3.54 13.73
CA VAL A 70 7.57 4.60 12.76
C VAL A 70 8.50 4.10 11.67
N TYR A 71 8.07 4.26 10.42
CA TYR A 71 8.84 3.88 9.23
C TYR A 71 9.58 5.09 8.68
N TYR A 72 10.91 5.05 8.68
CA TYR A 72 11.76 6.18 8.25
C TYR A 72 12.07 6.05 6.75
N PRO A 73 11.49 6.87 5.86
CA PRO A 73 11.62 6.67 4.42
C PRO A 73 13.01 7.02 3.89
N LEU A 74 13.54 6.17 3.00
CA LEU A 74 14.72 6.45 2.18
C LEU A 74 14.39 6.65 0.71
N GLU A 75 13.31 6.03 0.23
CA GLU A 75 12.92 6.07 -1.17
C GLU A 75 11.41 5.90 -1.31
N ILE A 76 10.84 6.63 -2.27
CA ILE A 76 9.47 6.45 -2.74
C ILE A 76 9.47 6.36 -4.26
N GLY A 77 8.80 5.34 -4.78
CA GLY A 77 8.57 5.12 -6.20
C GLY A 77 7.09 4.88 -6.45
N LEU A 78 6.51 5.60 -7.40
CA LEU A 78 5.12 5.44 -7.82
C LEU A 78 5.06 5.32 -9.34
N ILE A 79 4.50 4.24 -9.86
CA ILE A 79 4.29 4.07 -11.30
C ILE A 79 2.83 4.24 -11.65
N GLU A 80 2.57 4.84 -12.81
CA GLU A 80 1.26 4.84 -13.46
C GLU A 80 1.27 3.75 -14.53
N TYR A 81 0.28 2.86 -14.46
CA TYR A 81 0.17 1.68 -15.28
C TYR A 81 -1.27 1.50 -15.76
N SER A 82 -1.49 1.12 -17.02
CA SER A 82 -2.79 0.61 -17.47
C SER A 82 -2.61 -0.77 -18.11
N ILE A 83 -3.68 -1.56 -18.20
CA ILE A 83 -3.59 -2.89 -18.79
C ILE A 83 -3.39 -2.79 -20.31
N GLU A 84 -3.96 -1.77 -20.94
CA GLU A 84 -3.84 -1.53 -22.39
C GLU A 84 -2.43 -1.05 -22.79
N GLN A 85 -1.87 -0.10 -22.04
CA GLN A 85 -0.60 0.55 -22.40
C GLN A 85 0.60 -0.03 -21.66
N GLY A 86 0.38 -0.75 -20.57
CA GLY A 86 1.43 -1.17 -19.65
C GLY A 86 1.94 0.02 -18.83
N PHE A 87 3.26 0.16 -18.73
CA PHE A 87 3.91 1.28 -18.06
C PHE A 87 3.64 2.60 -18.80
N ILE A 88 3.16 3.62 -18.09
CA ILE A 88 2.86 4.94 -18.64
C ILE A 88 3.94 5.95 -18.22
N ARG A 89 4.18 6.07 -16.91
CA ARG A 89 5.22 6.95 -16.33
C ARG A 89 5.56 6.54 -14.89
N ALA A 90 6.62 7.12 -14.36
CA ALA A 90 7.06 6.93 -12.97
C ALA A 90 7.36 8.27 -12.29
N TYR A 91 7.06 8.31 -11.00
CA TYR A 91 7.59 9.26 -10.04
C TYR A 91 8.55 8.53 -9.11
N HIS A 92 9.69 9.14 -8.82
CA HIS A 92 10.72 8.54 -7.98
C HIS A 92 11.48 9.63 -7.22
N LYS A 93 11.68 9.42 -5.92
CA LYS A 93 12.49 10.29 -5.07
C LYS A 93 13.20 9.51 -3.96
N PHE A 94 14.46 9.86 -3.75
CA PHE A 94 15.16 9.57 -2.51
C PHE A 94 14.85 10.61 -1.44
N ILE A 95 14.67 10.14 -0.21
CA ILE A 95 14.33 10.94 0.97
C ILE A 95 15.44 10.75 1.99
N ASN A 96 15.86 11.84 2.63
CA ASN A 96 16.74 11.77 3.79
C ASN A 96 15.89 11.94 5.04
N PRO A 97 15.61 10.87 5.83
CA PRO A 97 14.73 10.94 6.98
C PRO A 97 15.42 11.55 8.21
N GLY A 98 16.68 11.98 8.09
CA GLY A 98 17.47 12.57 9.16
C GLY A 98 18.33 11.53 9.89
N ARG A 99 18.43 11.66 11.21
CA ARG A 99 19.31 10.80 12.03
C ARG A 99 18.65 9.45 12.29
N ILE A 100 19.47 8.40 12.30
CA ILE A 100 19.04 7.06 12.73
C ILE A 100 18.53 7.13 14.18
N PRO A 101 17.35 6.59 14.49
CA PRO A 101 16.83 6.53 15.86
C PRO A 101 17.80 5.82 16.83
N LEU A 102 17.87 6.31 18.06
CA LEU A 102 18.77 5.76 19.07
C LEU A 102 18.44 4.28 19.34
N GLY A 103 19.47 3.42 19.25
CA GLY A 103 19.32 1.97 19.43
C GLY A 103 19.02 1.19 18.15
N PHE A 104 18.76 1.85 17.01
CA PHE A 104 18.38 1.20 15.76
C PHE A 104 19.49 1.17 14.69
N ALA A 105 20.72 1.60 15.03
CA ALA A 105 21.83 1.65 14.08
C ALA A 105 22.18 0.29 13.47
N SER A 106 22.19 -0.79 14.28
CA SER A 106 22.44 -2.14 13.76
C SER A 106 21.29 -2.59 12.85
N ALA A 107 20.04 -2.44 13.28
CA ALA A 107 18.87 -2.83 12.51
C ALA A 107 18.79 -2.08 11.16
N ALA A 108 19.11 -0.79 11.14
CA ALA A 108 19.17 -0.01 9.91
C ALA A 108 20.27 -0.51 8.96
N LYS A 109 21.43 -0.89 9.51
CA LYS A 109 22.54 -1.45 8.72
C LYS A 109 22.15 -2.78 8.11
N ASP A 110 21.65 -3.71 8.92
CA ASP A 110 21.24 -5.05 8.49
C ASP A 110 20.14 -4.94 7.42
N HIS A 111 19.12 -4.09 7.65
CA HIS A 111 18.06 -3.86 6.66
C HIS A 111 18.61 -3.32 5.33
N SER A 112 19.53 -2.36 5.38
CA SER A 112 20.17 -1.82 4.19
C SER A 112 20.94 -2.89 3.41
N GLU A 113 21.75 -3.70 4.09
CA GLU A 113 22.58 -4.74 3.46
C GLU A 113 21.73 -5.87 2.86
N ASP A 114 20.62 -6.22 3.52
CA ASP A 114 19.74 -7.32 3.10
C ASP A 114 18.73 -6.95 2.01
N THR A 115 18.43 -5.65 1.81
CA THR A 115 17.33 -5.22 0.93
C THR A 115 17.76 -4.30 -0.21
N HIS A 116 18.03 -3.02 0.07
CA HIS A 116 18.11 -1.97 -0.95
C HIS A 116 19.51 -1.41 -1.18
N GLY A 117 20.46 -1.66 -0.28
CA GLY A 117 21.86 -1.18 -0.39
C GLY A 117 22.08 0.33 -0.23
N ILE A 118 21.02 1.14 -0.10
CA ILE A 118 21.10 2.58 0.22
C ILE A 118 21.88 2.81 1.53
N PRO A 119 23.00 3.57 1.52
CA PRO A 119 23.79 3.83 2.71
C PRO A 119 22.99 4.46 3.86
N ILE A 120 23.18 3.94 5.08
CA ILE A 120 22.50 4.43 6.30
C ILE A 120 22.97 5.83 6.76
N THR A 121 24.10 6.31 6.24
CA THR A 121 24.65 7.65 6.50
C THR A 121 25.33 8.19 5.25
N GLY A 122 25.40 9.52 5.12
CA GLY A 122 26.14 10.18 4.03
C GLY A 122 25.53 10.00 2.63
N PHE A 123 24.21 9.79 2.55
CA PHE A 123 23.52 9.64 1.26
C PHE A 123 23.01 11.00 0.75
N ASP A 124 23.78 11.63 -0.14
CA ASP A 124 23.55 13.00 -0.59
C ASP A 124 22.40 13.17 -1.60
N LEU A 125 21.89 12.06 -2.18
CA LEU A 125 20.76 12.10 -3.11
C LEU A 125 19.41 12.27 -2.40
N GLY A 126 19.35 12.02 -1.09
CA GLY A 126 18.12 12.13 -0.30
C GLY A 126 17.75 13.58 -0.01
N THR A 127 16.55 14.00 -0.39
CA THR A 127 16.04 15.34 -0.05
C THR A 127 15.54 15.41 1.39
N THR A 128 15.77 16.55 2.06
CA THR A 128 15.15 16.91 3.35
C THR A 128 13.95 17.84 3.18
N ASN A 129 13.63 18.24 1.94
CA ASN A 129 12.46 19.05 1.62
C ASN A 129 11.23 18.15 1.37
N TYR A 130 10.65 17.64 2.45
CA TYR A 130 9.51 16.71 2.39
C TYR A 130 8.25 17.35 1.80
N TRP A 131 8.08 18.66 1.97
CA TRP A 131 7.01 19.41 1.35
C TRP A 131 7.06 19.32 -0.18
N ALA A 132 8.25 19.52 -0.77
CA ALA A 132 8.42 19.36 -2.22
C ALA A 132 8.12 17.93 -2.68
N VAL A 133 8.46 16.91 -1.90
CA VAL A 133 8.13 15.50 -2.22
C VAL A 133 6.61 15.30 -2.29
N VAL A 134 5.86 15.87 -1.35
CA VAL A 134 4.38 15.79 -1.34
C VAL A 134 3.80 16.58 -2.53
N GLN A 135 4.30 17.79 -2.79
CA GLN A 135 3.84 18.60 -3.94
C GLN A 135 4.10 17.91 -5.27
N ASP A 136 5.29 17.35 -5.47
CA ASP A 136 5.66 16.62 -6.68
C ASP A 136 4.74 15.39 -6.87
N LEU A 137 4.42 14.68 -5.79
CA LEU A 137 3.52 13.52 -5.81
C LEU A 137 2.08 13.92 -6.20
N MET A 138 1.56 15.02 -5.66
CA MET A 138 0.24 15.54 -6.04
C MET A 138 0.20 16.00 -7.50
N ALA A 139 1.24 16.70 -7.96
CA ALA A 139 1.37 17.12 -9.34
C ALA A 139 1.46 15.91 -10.28
N TYR A 140 2.18 14.86 -9.88
CA TYR A 140 2.24 13.60 -10.62
C TYR A 140 0.85 12.96 -10.77
N LEU A 141 0.08 12.90 -9.68
CA LEU A 141 -1.29 12.37 -9.65
C LEU A 141 -2.32 13.27 -10.33
N ARG A 142 -1.91 14.47 -10.77
CA ARG A 142 -2.77 15.49 -11.39
C ARG A 142 -3.97 15.84 -10.51
N LEU A 143 -3.79 15.81 -9.19
CA LEU A 143 -4.82 16.24 -8.25
C LEU A 143 -5.06 17.74 -8.43
N THR A 144 -6.32 18.11 -8.57
CA THR A 144 -6.74 19.51 -8.69
C THR A 144 -7.63 19.89 -7.52
N GLN A 145 -7.85 21.19 -7.32
CA GLN A 145 -8.74 21.66 -6.26
C GLN A 145 -10.19 21.23 -6.49
N ASP A 146 -10.58 21.05 -7.76
CA ASP A 146 -11.93 20.70 -8.17
C ASP A 146 -12.22 19.20 -8.09
N ASP A 147 -11.17 18.36 -8.14
CA ASP A 147 -11.25 16.91 -7.95
C ASP A 147 -10.11 16.42 -7.04
N PRO A 148 -10.33 16.48 -5.71
CA PRO A 148 -9.35 16.08 -4.71
C PRO A 148 -9.04 14.59 -4.64
N VAL A 149 -9.78 13.75 -5.37
CA VAL A 149 -9.88 12.35 -5.00
C VAL A 149 -8.58 11.62 -5.31
N LEU A 150 -7.89 11.15 -4.27
CA LEU A 150 -6.70 10.33 -4.44
C LEU A 150 -7.10 9.00 -5.08
N PRO A 151 -6.43 8.57 -6.16
CA PRO A 151 -6.60 7.22 -6.65
C PRO A 151 -6.00 6.25 -5.63
N PRO A 152 -6.52 5.01 -5.53
CA PRO A 152 -5.91 4.01 -4.68
C PRO A 152 -4.50 3.66 -5.16
N PHE A 153 -3.61 3.47 -4.21
CA PHE A 153 -2.28 2.95 -4.44
C PHE A 153 -2.25 1.44 -4.22
N PHE A 154 -1.60 0.74 -5.13
CA PHE A 154 -1.40 -0.69 -5.06
C PHE A 154 0.03 -0.99 -4.60
N CYS A 155 0.20 -1.91 -3.67
CA CYS A 155 1.52 -2.41 -3.28
C CYS A 155 1.43 -3.87 -2.85
N MET A 156 2.59 -4.50 -2.67
CA MET A 156 2.63 -5.88 -2.18
C MET A 156 2.05 -5.96 -0.77
N PRO A 157 1.24 -6.98 -0.43
CA PRO A 157 0.56 -7.05 0.86
C PRO A 157 1.48 -6.94 2.08
N HIS A 158 2.66 -7.57 2.04
CA HIS A 158 3.64 -7.49 3.12
C HIS A 158 4.33 -6.13 3.24
N HIS A 159 4.30 -5.30 2.19
CA HIS A 159 4.80 -3.92 2.20
C HIS A 159 3.73 -2.89 2.56
N MET A 160 2.46 -3.28 2.75
CA MET A 160 1.39 -2.33 3.08
C MET A 160 1.67 -1.52 4.36
N PRO A 161 2.06 -2.12 5.50
CA PRO A 161 2.36 -1.36 6.72
C PRO A 161 3.47 -0.33 6.50
N GLN A 162 4.52 -0.73 5.76
CA GLN A 162 5.63 0.12 5.42
C GLN A 162 5.22 1.27 4.49
N ALA A 163 4.48 0.96 3.41
CA ALA A 163 4.00 1.95 2.47
C ALA A 163 3.09 2.99 3.17
N GLU A 164 2.19 2.53 4.05
CA GLU A 164 1.31 3.41 4.82
C GLU A 164 2.12 4.27 5.80
N GLY A 165 3.06 3.65 6.51
CA GLY A 165 3.94 4.33 7.46
C GLY A 165 4.78 5.42 6.79
N VAL A 166 5.31 5.15 5.59
CA VAL A 166 6.07 6.13 4.81
C VAL A 166 5.21 7.31 4.37
N LEU A 167 4.00 7.06 3.84
CA LEU A 167 3.10 8.14 3.44
C LEU A 167 2.69 9.00 4.63
N ARG A 168 2.39 8.36 5.78
CA ARG A 168 2.06 9.05 7.03
C ARG A 168 3.24 9.88 7.55
N TRP A 169 4.45 9.31 7.52
CA TRP A 169 5.66 10.02 7.92
C TRP A 169 5.90 11.26 7.06
N LEU A 170 5.77 11.14 5.73
CA LEU A 170 5.92 12.26 4.80
C LEU A 170 4.90 13.36 5.06
N GLU A 171 3.64 12.98 5.28
CA GLU A 171 2.56 13.92 5.62
C GLU A 171 2.90 14.68 6.91
N GLU A 172 3.24 13.99 7.98
CA GLU A 172 3.58 14.58 9.28
C GLU A 172 4.78 15.53 9.20
N HIS A 173 5.82 15.16 8.44
CA HIS A 173 7.04 15.96 8.36
C HIS A 173 6.95 17.10 7.35
N ALA A 174 6.12 16.97 6.31
CA ALA A 174 5.78 18.07 5.43
C ALA A 174 5.05 19.20 6.20
N ARG A 175 4.23 18.86 7.21
CA ARG A 175 3.50 19.85 8.06
C ARG A 175 4.40 20.83 8.80
N SER A 176 5.63 20.44 9.13
CA SER A 176 6.54 21.25 9.94
C SER A 176 6.98 22.57 9.31
N ARG A 177 6.69 22.80 8.02
CA ARG A 177 7.14 23.98 7.26
C ARG A 177 6.02 24.73 6.52
N TRP A 178 4.76 24.53 6.91
CA TRP A 178 3.58 25.06 6.22
C TRP A 178 3.44 26.59 6.31
N THR A 179 3.27 27.25 5.15
CA THR A 179 2.80 28.64 5.00
C THR A 179 1.31 28.69 4.61
N ARG A 180 0.69 29.88 4.56
CA ARG A 180 -0.78 30.06 4.33
C ARG A 180 -1.34 29.41 3.06
N ASP A 181 -0.53 29.16 2.03
CA ASP A 181 -0.96 28.45 0.80
C ASP A 181 -1.26 26.95 1.05
N ALA A 182 -0.96 26.43 2.24
CA ALA A 182 -1.10 25.02 2.61
C ALA A 182 -2.47 24.63 3.19
N GLU A 183 -3.40 25.57 3.43
CA GLU A 183 -4.77 25.24 3.86
C GLU A 183 -5.48 24.29 2.87
N LEU A 184 -5.23 24.47 1.57
CA LEU A 184 -5.73 23.59 0.51
C LEU A 184 -5.23 22.15 0.61
N LEU A 185 -3.96 21.93 1.01
CA LEU A 185 -3.44 20.55 1.15
C LEU A 185 -4.00 19.84 2.39
N ARG A 186 -4.45 20.60 3.38
CA ARG A 186 -5.17 20.07 4.55
C ARG A 186 -6.43 19.36 4.08
N ASP A 187 -7.23 20.03 3.25
CA ASP A 187 -8.57 19.55 2.90
C ASP A 187 -8.53 18.44 1.82
N LEU A 188 -7.49 18.41 0.97
CA LEU A 188 -7.32 17.39 -0.06
C LEU A 188 -6.72 16.07 0.46
N TRP A 189 -5.79 16.13 1.42
CA TRP A 189 -5.03 14.96 1.88
C TRP A 189 -5.61 14.30 3.15
N LEU A 190 -6.24 15.06 4.06
CA LEU A 190 -6.69 14.56 5.37
C LEU A 190 -7.99 13.73 5.43
N PRO A 191 -8.98 13.87 4.53
CA PRO A 191 -10.18 13.03 4.62
C PRO A 191 -9.94 11.59 4.13
N GLN A 192 -8.77 11.34 3.54
CA GLN A 192 -8.49 10.13 2.80
C GLN A 192 -7.59 9.23 3.65
N HIS A 193 -8.16 8.67 4.72
CA HIS A 193 -7.61 7.49 5.39
C HIS A 193 -8.11 6.23 4.65
N PHE A 194 -7.22 5.24 4.44
CA PHE A 194 -7.45 3.95 3.76
C PHE A 194 -7.30 3.90 2.21
N TRP A 195 -6.10 4.19 1.68
CA TRP A 195 -5.85 4.26 0.21
C TRP A 195 -4.82 3.28 -0.31
N LEU A 196 -4.24 2.46 0.55
CA LEU A 196 -3.43 1.33 0.12
C LEU A 196 -4.31 0.11 -0.06
N ARG A 197 -4.34 -0.41 -1.29
CA ARG A 197 -4.96 -1.68 -1.62
C ARG A 197 -3.82 -2.67 -1.85
N SER A 198 -3.89 -3.84 -1.20
CA SER A 198 -2.99 -4.94 -1.54
C SER A 198 -3.17 -5.28 -3.01
N ASP A 199 -2.06 -5.60 -3.66
CA ASP A 199 -2.08 -6.15 -5.00
C ASP A 199 -2.73 -7.55 -5.01
N CYS A 200 -4.05 -7.58 -5.21
CA CYS A 200 -4.81 -8.77 -5.56
C CYS A 200 -5.16 -8.81 -7.05
N PHE A 201 -4.46 -8.05 -7.92
CA PHE A 201 -4.71 -8.06 -9.37
C PHE A 201 -4.77 -9.49 -9.91
N SER A 202 -3.85 -10.34 -9.48
CA SER A 202 -3.82 -11.71 -9.97
C SER A 202 -5.05 -12.54 -9.58
N GLN A 203 -5.72 -12.27 -8.46
CA GLN A 203 -6.88 -13.06 -8.00
C GLN A 203 -8.18 -12.59 -8.66
N VAL A 204 -8.46 -11.29 -8.64
CA VAL A 204 -9.69 -10.69 -9.23
C VAL A 204 -9.75 -10.90 -10.74
N PHE A 205 -8.63 -10.75 -11.44
CA PHE A 205 -8.58 -10.99 -12.89
C PHE A 205 -8.54 -12.48 -13.25
N ARG A 206 -8.03 -13.36 -12.36
CA ARG A 206 -8.16 -14.82 -12.53
C ARG A 206 -9.61 -15.26 -12.44
N ASP A 207 -10.35 -14.74 -11.47
CA ASP A 207 -11.75 -15.09 -11.25
C ASP A 207 -12.64 -14.58 -12.41
N ARG A 208 -12.36 -13.40 -12.97
CA ARG A 208 -13.02 -12.94 -14.21
C ARG A 208 -12.62 -13.74 -15.46
N LYS A 209 -11.38 -14.24 -15.59
CA LYS A 209 -11.02 -15.19 -16.67
C LYS A 209 -11.73 -16.55 -16.54
N MET A 210 -11.97 -17.02 -15.31
CA MET A 210 -12.76 -18.22 -15.06
C MET A 210 -14.25 -17.99 -15.32
N ALA A 211 -14.79 -16.82 -14.98
CA ALA A 211 -16.16 -16.43 -15.33
C ALA A 211 -16.36 -16.29 -16.85
N ALA A 212 -15.39 -15.72 -17.57
CA ALA A 212 -15.41 -15.62 -19.03
C ALA A 212 -15.29 -16.97 -19.74
N LYS A 213 -14.61 -17.96 -19.14
CA LYS A 213 -14.57 -19.36 -19.64
C LYS A 213 -15.80 -20.18 -19.22
N GLY A 214 -16.50 -19.80 -18.15
CA GLY A 214 -17.72 -20.46 -17.68
C GLY A 214 -18.96 -20.21 -18.54
N VAL A 215 -18.99 -19.13 -19.33
CA VAL A 215 -20.12 -18.83 -20.25
C VAL A 215 -19.95 -19.51 -21.62
N ALA A 216 -18.73 -19.92 -21.99
CA ALA A 216 -18.48 -20.70 -23.20
C ALA A 216 -18.85 -22.19 -23.03
N ALA A 217 -18.83 -22.74 -21.82
CA ALA A 217 -19.14 -24.14 -21.55
C ALA A 217 -20.65 -24.47 -21.41
N LEU A 218 -21.53 -23.47 -21.49
CA LEU A 218 -22.99 -23.62 -21.40
C LEU A 218 -23.73 -23.30 -22.71
N LYS A 219 -23.01 -22.95 -23.79
CA LYS A 219 -23.58 -22.76 -25.15
C LYS A 219 -23.38 -23.94 -26.11
N GLU A 220 -22.63 -24.98 -25.74
CA GLU A 220 -22.44 -26.19 -26.54
C GLU A 220 -23.27 -27.41 -26.06
N ARG A 221 -24.23 -27.22 -25.14
CA ARG A 221 -25.15 -28.30 -24.70
C ARG A 221 -26.63 -28.03 -24.97
N THR A 222 -26.97 -27.02 -25.77
CA THR A 222 -28.33 -26.73 -26.24
C THR A 222 -28.43 -26.49 -27.75
N SER A 223 -27.46 -26.98 -28.53
CA SER A 223 -27.55 -27.08 -29.99
C SER A 223 -26.74 -28.27 -30.50
N ASN A 224 -27.21 -29.47 -30.15
CA ASN A 224 -27.27 -30.68 -30.97
C ASN A 224 -27.76 -31.85 -30.12
#